data_AF-A0A4Y9AB08-F1
#
_entry.id   AF-A0A4Y9AB08-F1
#
_cell.length_a   1.000
_cell.length_b   1.000
_cell.length_c   1.000
_cell.angle_alpha   90.00
_cell.angle_beta   90.00
_cell.angle_gamma   90.00
#
_symmetry.space_group_name_H-M   'P 1'
#
loop_
_entity.id
_entity.type
_entity.pdbx_description
1 polymer ?
#
loop_
_entity_poly.entity_id
_entity_poly.type
_entity_poly.pdbx_seq_one_letter_code
_entity_poly.pdbx_strand_id
1 'polypeptide(L)'
;MTVTQDFETELANKYADFLAAKEKEMLNPDNAGYKWKRQKLESLYQDTVLKSKYPKEKLQTIEDKVKKEHDDEVNQSEQFKQAYKQNVLEKLQPTKEENSYKDAYKQQVLDSLDKQPDEKEASSEDVQKRNQEMAAFEEKHGYEKVYELKREVLDDIKDMDLTPVQKEKLGQIEKDLEQEKKMKLGKKQNKTHEQEMDI
;
A
#
# COMPACT_ATOMS: atom_id res chain seq x y z
N MET A 1 19.71 -16.83 45.81
CA MET A 1 19.60 -16.80 44.33
C MET A 1 21.00 -16.75 43.79
N THR A 2 21.36 -17.72 42.95
CA THR A 2 22.75 -18.08 42.62
C THR A 2 23.27 -17.25 41.44
N VAL A 3 24.48 -16.68 41.60
CA VAL A 3 25.24 -15.86 40.64
C VAL A 3 25.32 -16.46 39.22
N THR A 4 25.13 -17.77 39.08
CA THR A 4 25.16 -18.49 37.80
C THR A 4 23.97 -18.26 36.88
N GLN A 5 22.78 -17.93 37.41
CA GLN A 5 21.58 -17.74 36.58
C GLN A 5 21.58 -16.38 35.85
N ASP A 6 22.35 -15.44 36.39
CA ASP A 6 22.53 -14.09 35.85
C ASP A 6 23.38 -14.11 34.58
N PHE A 7 24.47 -14.89 34.59
CA PHE A 7 25.38 -15.01 33.43
C PHE A 7 24.78 -15.78 32.24
N GLU A 8 23.93 -16.80 32.46
CA GLU A 8 23.24 -17.47 31.35
C GLU A 8 22.29 -16.52 30.62
N THR A 9 21.53 -15.73 31.40
CA THR A 9 20.59 -14.75 30.87
C THR A 9 21.33 -13.61 30.16
N GLU A 10 22.41 -13.10 30.76
CA GLU A 10 23.25 -12.08 30.12
C GLU A 10 23.83 -12.60 28.80
N LEU A 11 24.39 -13.81 28.80
CA LEU A 11 24.97 -14.43 27.60
C LEU A 11 23.92 -14.61 26.51
N ALA A 12 22.74 -15.12 26.85
CA ALA A 12 21.63 -15.29 25.93
C ALA A 12 21.21 -13.96 25.29
N ASN A 13 21.05 -12.92 26.11
CA ASN A 13 20.69 -11.58 25.64
C ASN A 13 21.76 -10.98 24.71
N LYS A 14 23.05 -11.09 25.08
CA LYS A 14 24.16 -10.61 24.24
C LYS A 14 24.25 -11.34 22.91
N TYR A 15 23.98 -12.65 22.92
CA TYR A 15 23.97 -13.45 21.71
C TYR A 15 22.77 -13.10 20.81
N ALA A 16 21.58 -12.88 21.38
CA ALA A 16 20.42 -12.41 20.65
C ALA A 16 20.66 -11.03 20.00
N ASP A 17 21.24 -10.09 20.75
CA ASP A 17 21.64 -8.77 20.26
C ASP A 17 22.63 -8.87 19.08
N PHE A 18 23.58 -9.79 19.17
CA PHE A 18 24.55 -10.08 18.12
C PHE A 18 23.88 -10.65 16.86
N LEU A 19 22.98 -11.64 16.99
CA LEU A 19 22.24 -12.21 15.86
C LEU A 19 21.41 -11.15 15.14
N ALA A 20 20.66 -10.34 15.89
CA ALA A 20 19.84 -9.26 15.32
C ALA A 20 20.68 -8.20 14.60
N ALA A 21 21.87 -7.86 15.11
CA ALA A 21 22.77 -6.93 14.43
C ALA A 21 23.42 -7.53 13.17
N LYS A 22 23.73 -8.83 13.20
CA LYS A 22 24.24 -9.56 12.04
C LYS A 22 23.22 -9.61 10.92
N GLU A 23 21.96 -9.89 11.23
CA GLU A 23 20.87 -9.85 10.23
C GLU A 23 20.72 -8.44 9.64
N LYS A 24 20.74 -7.39 10.48
CA LYS A 24 20.66 -6.00 10.00
C LYS A 24 21.81 -5.62 9.07
N GLU A 25 23.02 -6.06 9.35
CA GLU A 25 24.17 -5.87 8.45
C GLU A 25 23.96 -6.63 7.12
N MET A 26 23.48 -7.88 7.17
CA MET A 26 23.21 -8.67 5.96
C MET A 26 22.15 -8.03 5.06
N LEU A 27 21.11 -7.42 5.64
CA LEU A 27 20.08 -6.70 4.91
C LEU A 27 20.55 -5.33 4.39
N ASN A 28 21.67 -4.79 4.90
CA ASN A 28 22.15 -3.46 4.60
C ASN A 28 23.69 -3.44 4.44
N PRO A 29 24.24 -4.15 3.44
CA PRO A 29 25.68 -4.41 3.34
C PRO A 29 26.52 -3.15 3.13
N ASP A 30 25.95 -2.11 2.51
CA ASP A 30 26.67 -0.85 2.23
C ASP A 30 26.73 0.11 3.42
N ASN A 31 26.02 -0.21 4.51
CA ASN A 31 25.98 0.65 5.68
C ASN A 31 27.07 0.26 6.70
N ALA A 32 28.17 0.99 6.66
CA ALA A 32 29.31 0.80 7.57
C ALA A 32 28.95 0.89 9.06
N GLY A 33 27.87 1.61 9.42
CA GLY A 33 27.38 1.72 10.79
C GLY A 33 26.82 0.41 11.34
N TYR A 34 26.11 -0.37 10.51
CA TYR A 34 25.62 -1.69 10.93
C TYR A 34 26.75 -2.69 11.12
N LYS A 35 27.74 -2.67 10.22
CA LYS A 35 28.97 -3.45 10.39
C LYS A 35 29.63 -3.15 11.73
N TRP A 36 29.90 -1.87 12.01
CA TRP A 36 30.50 -1.45 13.29
C TRP A 36 29.68 -1.92 14.50
N LYS A 37 28.35 -1.77 14.44
CA LYS A 37 27.45 -2.21 15.52
C LYS A 37 27.53 -3.73 15.73
N ARG A 38 27.53 -4.52 14.65
CA ARG A 38 27.69 -5.98 14.74
C ARG A 38 29.02 -6.36 15.39
N GLN A 39 30.14 -5.74 15.00
CA GLN A 39 31.45 -6.06 15.60
C GLN A 39 31.50 -5.69 17.08
N LYS A 40 30.89 -4.55 17.46
CA LYS A 40 30.81 -4.15 18.87
C LYS A 40 30.03 -5.16 19.71
N LEU A 41 28.88 -5.63 19.22
CA LEU A 41 28.05 -6.60 19.96
C LEU A 41 28.70 -7.98 19.99
N GLU A 42 29.39 -8.40 18.92
CA GLU A 42 30.20 -9.62 18.91
C GLU A 42 31.30 -9.58 19.98
N SER A 43 32.02 -8.46 20.09
CA SER A 43 33.04 -8.30 21.14
C SER A 43 32.43 -8.39 22.54
N LEU A 44 31.29 -7.75 22.78
CA LEU A 44 30.60 -7.83 24.08
C LEU A 44 30.14 -9.25 24.40
N TYR A 45 29.63 -9.98 23.40
CA TYR A 45 29.27 -11.38 23.55
C TYR A 45 30.48 -12.24 23.94
N GLN A 46 31.59 -12.11 23.20
CA GLN A 46 32.83 -12.85 23.48
C GLN A 46 33.41 -12.53 24.87
N ASP A 47 33.34 -11.28 25.32
CA ASP A 47 33.74 -10.89 26.67
C ASP A 47 32.88 -11.60 27.73
N THR A 48 31.56 -11.70 27.52
CA THR A 48 30.64 -12.41 28.42
C THR A 48 30.90 -13.93 28.39
N VAL A 49 31.18 -14.52 27.22
CA VAL A 49 31.61 -15.92 27.09
C VAL A 49 32.83 -16.19 27.98
N LEU A 50 33.87 -15.35 27.87
CA LEU A 50 35.10 -15.50 28.66
C LEU A 50 34.85 -15.33 30.17
N LYS A 51 34.01 -14.37 30.57
CA LYS A 51 33.65 -14.12 31.98
C LYS A 51 32.83 -15.26 32.58
N SER A 52 31.95 -15.88 31.80
CA SER A 52 31.07 -16.97 32.25
C SER A 52 31.84 -18.24 32.64
N LYS A 53 33.01 -18.48 32.02
CA LYS A 53 33.81 -19.70 32.17
C LYS A 53 33.04 -20.99 31.92
N TYR A 54 31.97 -20.95 31.12
CA TYR A 54 31.20 -22.14 30.80
C TYR A 54 31.95 -23.09 29.86
N PRO A 55 31.74 -24.41 30.00
CA PRO A 55 32.24 -25.36 29.02
C PRO A 55 31.54 -25.16 27.68
N LYS A 56 32.22 -25.53 26.60
CA LYS A 56 31.75 -25.37 25.22
C LYS A 56 30.34 -25.94 24.99
N GLU A 57 30.04 -27.10 25.56
CA GLU A 57 28.73 -27.77 25.44
C GLU A 57 27.59 -26.91 25.99
N LYS A 58 27.85 -26.22 27.11
CA LYS A 58 26.87 -25.36 27.75
C LYS A 58 26.66 -24.06 26.97
N LEU A 59 27.75 -23.47 26.46
CA LEU A 59 27.66 -22.31 25.55
C LEU A 59 26.82 -22.65 24.32
N GLN A 60 27.12 -23.79 23.69
CA GLN A 60 26.42 -24.24 22.49
C GLN A 60 24.93 -24.48 22.76
N THR A 61 24.57 -25.08 23.90
CA THR A 61 23.16 -25.26 24.28
C THR A 61 22.41 -23.92 24.38
N ILE A 62 23.07 -22.89 24.93
CA ILE A 62 22.49 -21.54 25.06
C ILE A 62 22.37 -20.89 23.68
N GLU A 63 23.43 -20.94 22.87
CA GLU A 63 23.45 -20.40 21.51
C GLU A 63 22.38 -21.05 20.62
N ASP A 64 22.24 -22.37 20.65
CA ASP A 64 21.26 -23.11 19.85
C ASP A 64 19.83 -22.74 20.22
N LYS A 65 19.55 -22.57 21.53
CA LYS A 65 18.23 -22.15 22.00
C LYS A 65 17.89 -20.74 21.52
N VAL A 66 18.81 -19.79 21.71
CA VAL A 66 18.60 -18.39 21.30
C VAL A 66 18.48 -18.27 19.78
N LYS A 67 19.29 -19.02 19.03
CA LYS A 67 19.21 -19.04 17.58
C LYS A 67 17.86 -19.58 17.09
N LYS A 68 17.36 -20.65 17.72
CA LYS A 68 16.04 -21.19 17.39
C LYS A 68 14.93 -20.17 17.64
N GLU A 69 14.94 -19.52 18.79
CA GLU A 69 13.96 -18.47 19.13
C GLU A 69 14.03 -17.30 18.13
N HIS A 70 15.23 -16.87 17.75
CA HIS A 70 15.45 -15.85 16.74
C HIS A 70 14.91 -16.26 15.36
N ASP A 71 15.22 -17.48 14.91
CA ASP A 71 14.77 -17.99 13.61
C ASP A 71 13.24 -18.12 13.55
N ASP A 72 12.61 -18.56 14.65
CA ASP A 72 11.15 -18.63 14.79
C ASP A 72 10.50 -17.24 14.74
N GLU A 73 11.08 -16.24 15.42
CA GLU A 73 10.60 -14.85 15.40
C GLU A 73 10.71 -14.23 14.00
N VAL A 74 11.87 -14.39 13.34
CA VAL A 74 12.10 -13.90 11.98
C VAL A 74 11.10 -14.53 11.01
N ASN A 75 10.87 -15.84 11.10
CA ASN A 75 9.91 -16.54 10.24
C ASN A 75 8.47 -16.02 10.45
N GLN A 76 8.02 -15.84 11.69
CA GLN A 76 6.70 -15.29 11.98
C GLN A 76 6.54 -13.86 11.46
N SER A 77 7.55 -13.02 11.65
CA SER A 77 7.59 -11.65 11.13
C SER A 77 7.49 -11.62 9.61
N GLU A 78 8.22 -12.52 8.93
CA GLU A 78 8.22 -12.57 7.47
C GLU A 78 6.89 -13.07 6.90
N GLN A 79 6.27 -14.07 7.53
CA GLN A 79 4.92 -14.52 7.18
C GLN A 79 3.90 -13.39 7.35
N PHE A 80 4.00 -12.61 8.43
CA PHE A 80 3.12 -11.47 8.66
C PHE A 80 3.33 -10.38 7.59
N LYS A 81 4.57 -10.01 7.28
CA LYS A 81 4.87 -9.03 6.21
C LYS A 81 4.32 -9.50 4.86
N GLN A 82 4.49 -10.77 4.54
CA GLN A 82 3.99 -11.35 3.30
C GLN A 82 2.46 -11.31 3.25
N ALA A 83 1.78 -11.70 4.32
CA ALA A 83 0.32 -11.65 4.41
C ALA A 83 -0.21 -10.22 4.30
N TYR A 84 0.43 -9.26 4.98
CA TYR A 84 0.08 -7.85 4.88
C TYR A 84 0.26 -7.32 3.46
N LYS A 85 1.41 -7.60 2.83
CA LYS A 85 1.68 -7.24 1.43
C LYS A 85 0.60 -7.82 0.50
N GLN A 86 0.24 -9.09 0.68
CA GLN A 86 -0.80 -9.73 -0.12
C GLN A 86 -2.16 -9.08 0.08
N ASN A 87 -2.54 -8.77 1.32
CA ASN A 87 -3.82 -8.12 1.60
C ASN A 87 -3.91 -6.70 1.02
N VAL A 88 -2.81 -5.95 1.08
CA VAL A 88 -2.73 -4.62 0.44
C VAL A 88 -2.85 -4.76 -1.07
N LEU A 89 -2.13 -5.70 -1.69
CA LEU A 89 -2.22 -5.94 -3.13
C LEU A 89 -3.64 -6.34 -3.55
N GLU A 90 -4.31 -7.22 -2.81
CA GLU A 90 -5.69 -7.63 -3.07
C GLU A 90 -6.66 -6.44 -3.02
N LYS A 91 -6.51 -5.54 -2.04
CA LYS A 91 -7.34 -4.32 -1.93
C LYS A 91 -7.07 -3.29 -3.03
N LEU A 92 -5.88 -3.31 -3.62
CA LEU A 92 -5.50 -2.44 -4.73
C LEU A 92 -5.96 -2.98 -6.09
N GLN A 93 -6.33 -4.27 -6.18
CA GLN A 93 -6.84 -4.81 -7.44
C GLN A 93 -8.19 -4.17 -7.78
N PRO A 94 -8.38 -3.66 -9.01
CA PRO A 94 -9.66 -3.16 -9.46
C PRO A 94 -10.73 -4.25 -9.28
N THR A 95 -11.82 -3.91 -8.61
CA THR A 95 -12.91 -4.86 -8.44
C THR A 95 -13.63 -5.12 -9.77
N LYS A 96 -14.32 -6.26 -9.88
CA LYS A 96 -15.17 -6.53 -11.06
C LYS A 96 -16.21 -5.43 -11.27
N GLU A 97 -16.72 -4.86 -10.18
CA GLU A 97 -17.68 -3.75 -10.20
C GLU A 97 -17.05 -2.47 -10.77
N GLU A 98 -15.83 -2.13 -10.35
CA GLU A 98 -15.07 -0.99 -10.88
C GLU A 98 -14.76 -1.15 -12.38
N ASN A 99 -14.34 -2.33 -12.82
CA ASN A 99 -14.09 -2.59 -14.24
C ASN A 99 -15.38 -2.45 -15.07
N SER A 100 -16.49 -3.00 -14.59
CA SER A 100 -17.80 -2.85 -15.24
C SER A 100 -18.23 -1.39 -15.35
N TYR A 101 -17.98 -0.60 -14.31
CA TYR A 101 -18.25 0.83 -14.31
C TYR A 101 -17.37 1.57 -15.33
N LYS A 102 -16.07 1.29 -15.35
CA LYS A 102 -15.13 1.88 -16.33
C LYS A 102 -15.55 1.58 -17.76
N ASP A 103 -15.89 0.33 -18.06
CA ASP A 103 -16.32 -0.08 -19.40
C ASP A 103 -17.61 0.65 -19.81
N ALA A 104 -18.59 0.75 -18.90
CA ALA A 104 -19.83 1.46 -19.14
C ALA A 104 -19.59 2.96 -19.40
N TYR A 105 -18.78 3.61 -18.56
CA TYR A 105 -18.44 5.02 -18.72
C TYR A 105 -17.64 5.26 -20.01
N LYS A 106 -16.70 4.38 -20.35
CA LYS A 106 -15.92 4.45 -21.60
C LYS A 106 -16.83 4.44 -22.82
N GLN A 107 -17.79 3.51 -22.85
CA GLN A 107 -18.78 3.46 -23.93
C GLN A 107 -19.63 4.73 -23.99
N GLN A 108 -20.10 5.25 -22.85
CA GLN A 108 -20.85 6.51 -22.81
C GLN A 108 -20.05 7.70 -23.38
N VAL A 109 -18.76 7.79 -23.08
CA VAL A 109 -17.89 8.86 -23.61
C VAL A 109 -17.71 8.68 -25.11
N LEU A 110 -17.39 7.48 -25.58
CA LEU A 110 -17.23 7.19 -27.02
C LEU A 110 -18.51 7.50 -27.80
N ASP A 111 -19.67 7.07 -27.31
CA ASP A 111 -20.98 7.39 -27.88
C ASP A 111 -21.18 8.91 -28.00
N SER A 112 -20.73 9.69 -27.00
CA SER A 112 -20.83 11.15 -26.99
C SER A 112 -19.85 11.83 -27.95
N LEU A 113 -18.68 11.22 -28.17
CA LEU A 113 -17.68 11.71 -29.13
C LEU A 113 -18.16 11.52 -30.57
N ASP A 114 -18.79 10.38 -30.87
CA ASP A 114 -19.26 10.01 -32.21
C ASP A 114 -20.59 10.65 -32.60
N LYS A 115 -21.43 11.05 -31.64
CA LYS A 115 -22.68 11.78 -31.89
C LYS A 115 -22.45 13.07 -32.70
N GLN A 116 -23.17 13.21 -33.81
CA GLN A 116 -23.31 14.49 -34.52
C GLN A 116 -24.38 15.36 -33.84
N PRO A 117 -24.25 16.71 -33.89
CA PRO A 117 -25.13 17.63 -33.16
C PRO A 117 -26.62 17.58 -33.54
N ASP A 118 -26.99 16.93 -34.65
CA ASP A 118 -28.38 16.82 -35.14
C ASP A 118 -29.03 15.44 -34.94
N GLU A 119 -28.33 14.46 -34.36
CA GLU A 119 -28.91 13.14 -34.09
C GLU A 119 -29.72 13.13 -32.79
N LYS A 120 -31.05 12.96 -32.92
CA LYS A 120 -31.94 12.75 -31.77
C LYS A 120 -31.58 11.46 -31.06
N GLU A 121 -31.47 11.51 -29.73
CA GLU A 121 -31.24 10.35 -28.88
C GLU A 121 -32.36 9.31 -29.02
N ALA A 122 -32.10 8.27 -29.81
CA ALA A 122 -32.84 7.03 -29.67
C ALA A 122 -32.26 6.29 -28.45
N SER A 123 -32.85 6.51 -27.28
CA SER A 123 -32.50 5.79 -26.06
C SER A 123 -32.94 4.33 -26.22
N SER A 124 -31.99 3.43 -26.53
CA SER A 124 -32.24 1.98 -26.46
C SER A 124 -32.34 1.54 -25.00
N GLU A 125 -33.03 0.42 -24.75
CA GLU A 125 -33.12 -0.19 -23.41
C GLU A 125 -31.73 -0.48 -22.81
N ASP A 126 -30.75 -0.82 -23.65
CA ASP A 126 -29.36 -1.08 -23.24
C ASP A 126 -28.66 0.17 -22.70
N VAL A 127 -28.88 1.34 -23.30
CA VAL A 127 -28.32 2.62 -22.82
C VAL A 127 -28.94 3.00 -21.48
N GLN A 128 -30.26 2.79 -21.31
CA GLN A 128 -30.94 3.07 -20.04
C GLN A 128 -30.43 2.18 -18.92
N LYS A 129 -30.28 0.87 -19.19
CA LYS A 129 -29.77 -0.09 -18.21
C LYS A 129 -28.34 0.25 -17.78
N ARG A 130 -27.46 0.58 -18.73
CA ARG A 130 -26.08 1.01 -18.46
C ARG A 130 -26.05 2.25 -17.55
N ASN A 131 -26.85 3.26 -17.86
CA ASN A 131 -26.91 4.49 -17.08
C ASN A 131 -27.43 4.25 -15.65
N GLN A 132 -28.40 3.34 -15.48
CA GLN A 132 -28.90 2.95 -14.16
C GLN A 132 -27.83 2.22 -13.34
N GLU A 133 -27.12 1.26 -13.94
CA GLU A 133 -26.03 0.53 -13.27
C GLU A 133 -24.90 1.47 -12.85
N MET A 134 -24.52 2.42 -13.71
CA MET A 134 -23.55 3.45 -13.36
C MET A 134 -24.04 4.36 -12.24
N ALA A 135 -25.29 4.84 -12.30
CA ALA A 135 -25.85 5.70 -11.26
C ALA A 135 -25.88 5.00 -9.89
N ALA A 136 -26.26 3.72 -9.86
CA ALA A 136 -26.23 2.91 -8.64
C ALA A 136 -24.81 2.74 -8.09
N PHE A 137 -23.81 2.59 -8.97
CA PHE A 137 -22.41 2.55 -8.57
C PHE A 137 -21.95 3.89 -7.97
N GLU A 138 -22.29 5.02 -8.59
CA GLU A 138 -21.92 6.36 -8.12
C GLU A 138 -22.55 6.72 -6.78
N GLU A 139 -23.79 6.25 -6.52
CA GLU A 139 -24.45 6.41 -5.23
C GLU A 139 -23.76 5.58 -4.14
N LYS A 140 -23.33 4.37 -4.49
CA LYS A 140 -22.69 3.42 -3.56
C LYS A 140 -21.24 3.78 -3.23
N HIS A 141 -20.47 4.18 -4.24
CA HIS A 141 -19.04 4.47 -4.14
C HIS A 141 -18.87 5.96 -4.32
N GLY A 142 -18.74 6.70 -3.21
CA GLY A 142 -18.80 8.16 -3.21
C GLY A 142 -17.92 8.88 -4.24
N TYR A 143 -18.19 10.16 -4.44
CA TYR A 143 -17.67 10.97 -5.55
C TYR A 143 -16.16 10.84 -5.84
N GLU A 144 -15.30 10.75 -4.82
CA GLU A 144 -13.86 10.65 -4.99
C GLU A 144 -13.44 9.41 -5.80
N LYS A 145 -13.99 8.25 -5.47
CA LYS A 145 -13.73 7.00 -6.18
C LYS A 145 -14.23 7.06 -7.62
N VAL A 146 -15.44 7.59 -7.82
CA VAL A 146 -16.04 7.77 -9.15
C VAL A 146 -15.17 8.68 -10.02
N TYR A 147 -14.70 9.79 -9.47
CA TYR A 147 -13.83 10.73 -10.18
C TYR A 147 -12.53 10.06 -10.64
N GLU A 148 -11.87 9.28 -9.78
CA GLU A 148 -10.65 8.54 -10.13
C GLU A 148 -10.90 7.57 -11.30
N LEU A 149 -11.98 6.78 -11.23
CA LEU A 149 -12.33 5.83 -12.28
C LEU A 149 -12.66 6.54 -13.60
N LYS A 150 -13.42 7.65 -13.56
CA LYS A 150 -13.73 8.47 -14.74
C LYS A 150 -12.46 9.06 -15.35
N ARG A 151 -11.54 9.59 -14.53
CA ARG A 151 -10.26 10.16 -14.99
C ARG A 151 -9.40 9.12 -15.71
N GLU A 152 -9.26 7.92 -15.14
CA GLU A 152 -8.51 6.83 -15.76
C GLU A 152 -9.09 6.45 -17.13
N VAL A 153 -10.43 6.36 -17.24
CA VAL A 153 -11.09 6.09 -18.52
C VAL A 153 -10.86 7.19 -19.55
N LEU A 154 -10.86 8.47 -19.15
CA LEU A 154 -10.59 9.57 -20.07
C LEU A 154 -9.13 9.54 -20.56
N ASP A 155 -8.18 9.20 -19.69
CA ASP A 155 -6.77 9.02 -20.05
C ASP A 155 -6.61 7.83 -21.03
N ASP A 156 -7.29 6.70 -20.79
CA ASP A 156 -7.33 5.55 -21.72
C ASP A 156 -7.90 5.92 -23.10
N ILE A 157 -8.94 6.74 -23.16
CA ILE A 157 -9.56 7.18 -24.43
C ILE A 157 -8.62 8.15 -25.16
N LYS A 158 -7.88 8.98 -24.44
CA LYS A 158 -6.94 9.96 -24.99
C LYS A 158 -5.77 9.31 -25.74
N ASP A 159 -5.37 8.12 -25.30
CA ASP A 159 -4.36 7.29 -25.96
C ASP A 159 -4.87 6.58 -27.22
N MET A 160 -6.18 6.67 -27.53
CA MET A 160 -6.76 6.15 -28.77
C MET A 160 -6.55 7.10 -29.96
N ASP A 161 -6.68 6.56 -31.18
CA ASP A 161 -6.60 7.34 -32.43
C ASP A 161 -7.87 8.18 -32.65
N LEU A 162 -7.99 9.27 -31.89
CA LEU A 162 -9.08 10.22 -32.00
C LEU A 162 -8.85 11.25 -33.09
N THR A 163 -9.92 11.61 -33.81
CA THR A 163 -9.93 12.77 -34.73
C THR A 163 -9.74 14.08 -33.96
N PRO A 164 -9.28 15.17 -34.59
CA PRO A 164 -9.12 16.46 -33.92
C PRO A 164 -10.39 16.97 -33.22
N VAL A 165 -11.56 16.74 -33.83
CA VAL A 165 -12.86 17.12 -33.27
C VAL A 165 -13.21 16.28 -32.03
N GLN A 166 -12.95 14.97 -32.06
CA GLN A 166 -13.15 14.11 -30.90
C GLN A 166 -12.17 14.46 -29.77
N LYS A 167 -10.92 14.84 -30.08
CA LYS A 167 -9.95 15.33 -29.07
C LYS A 167 -10.42 16.61 -28.38
N GLU A 168 -10.99 17.54 -29.14
CA GLU A 168 -11.56 18.77 -28.57
C GLU A 168 -12.75 18.47 -27.66
N LYS A 169 -13.69 17.63 -28.11
CA LYS A 169 -14.82 17.17 -27.30
C LYS A 169 -14.36 16.45 -26.03
N LEU A 170 -13.39 15.54 -26.13
CA LEU A 170 -12.81 14.84 -24.98
C LEU A 170 -12.19 15.83 -23.99
N GLY A 171 -11.44 16.82 -24.48
CA GLY A 171 -10.87 17.86 -23.65
C GLY A 171 -11.92 18.73 -22.94
N GLN A 172 -13.11 18.91 -23.52
CA GLN A 172 -14.23 19.57 -22.83
C GLN A 172 -14.79 18.69 -21.71
N ILE A 173 -14.97 17.38 -21.96
CA ILE A 173 -15.40 16.42 -20.94
C ILE A 173 -14.41 16.38 -19.76
N GLU A 174 -13.10 16.40 -20.02
CA GLU A 174 -12.07 16.48 -18.98
C GLU A 174 -12.20 17.75 -18.13
N LYS A 175 -12.42 18.92 -18.76
CA LYS A 175 -12.59 20.19 -18.04
C LYS A 175 -13.83 20.19 -17.16
N ASP A 176 -14.95 19.67 -17.67
CA ASP A 176 -16.20 19.60 -16.94
C ASP A 176 -16.05 18.69 -15.69
N LEU A 177 -15.36 17.56 -15.84
CA LEU A 177 -15.05 16.65 -14.73
C LEU A 177 -14.16 17.33 -13.66
N GLU A 178 -13.12 18.08 -14.07
CA GLU A 178 -12.29 18.85 -13.14
C GLU A 178 -13.05 19.98 -12.43
N GLN A 179 -13.96 20.63 -13.13
CA GLN A 179 -14.83 21.65 -12.54
C GLN A 179 -15.78 21.03 -11.52
N GLU A 180 -16.39 19.89 -11.84
CA GLU A 180 -17.23 19.14 -10.90
C GLU A 180 -16.43 18.74 -9.66
N LYS A 181 -15.19 18.28 -9.83
CA LYS A 181 -14.28 17.92 -8.73
C LYS A 181 -14.09 19.08 -7.77
N LYS A 182 -13.76 20.26 -8.31
CA LYS A 182 -13.59 21.49 -7.51
C LYS A 182 -14.88 21.86 -6.77
N MET A 183 -16.05 21.69 -7.38
CA MET A 183 -17.32 22.01 -6.73
C MET A 183 -17.70 21.02 -5.61
N LYS A 184 -17.46 19.73 -5.81
CA LYS A 184 -17.85 18.66 -4.88
C LYS A 184 -16.85 18.47 -3.75
N LEU A 185 -15.55 18.55 -4.04
CA LEU A 185 -14.47 18.35 -3.06
C LEU A 185 -13.91 19.68 -2.51
N GLY A 186 -13.91 20.77 -3.29
CA GLY A 186 -13.42 22.08 -2.82
C GLY A 186 -14.29 22.71 -1.73
N LYS A 187 -15.57 22.33 -1.60
CA LYS A 187 -16.44 22.77 -0.49
C LYS A 187 -16.08 22.14 0.87
N LYS A 188 -15.27 21.06 0.92
CA LYS A 188 -14.85 20.46 2.20
C LYS A 188 -13.87 21.35 2.97
N GLN A 189 -13.07 22.19 2.32
CA GLN A 189 -12.10 23.04 3.03
C GLN A 189 -12.75 24.18 3.83
N ASN A 190 -13.94 24.65 3.45
CA ASN A 190 -14.61 25.74 4.17
C ASN A 190 -15.46 25.27 5.36
N LYS A 191 -15.82 23.99 5.45
CA LYS A 191 -16.64 23.47 6.55
C LYS A 191 -15.83 23.07 7.79
N THR A 192 -14.54 22.79 7.64
CA THR A 192 -13.68 22.43 8.78
C THR A 192 -13.26 23.67 9.59
N HIS A 193 -13.29 24.87 9.00
CA HIS A 193 -12.89 26.10 9.70
C HIS A 193 -14.02 26.76 10.52
N GLU A 194 -15.29 26.47 10.20
CA GLU A 194 -16.44 27.01 10.97
C GLU A 194 -16.78 26.17 12.22
N GLN A 195 -16.29 24.94 12.35
CA GLN A 195 -16.54 24.10 13.54
C GLN A 195 -15.50 24.25 14.66
N GLU A 196 -14.37 24.95 14.44
CA GLU A 196 -13.35 25.20 15.47
C GLU A 196 -13.49 26.56 16.19
N MET A 197 -14.45 27.42 15.81
CA MET A 197 -14.67 28.71 16.47
C MET A 197 -15.84 28.74 17.48
N ASP A 198 -16.49 27.60 17.75
CA ASP A 198 -17.59 27.46 18.72
C ASP A 198 -17.29 26.41 19.82
N ILE A 199 -16.08 26.46 20.42
CA ILE A 199 -15.78 25.85 21.73
C ILE A 199 -15.03 26.86 22.61
#